data_AF-A0A957S807-F1
#
_entry.id   AF-A0A957S807-F1
#
_cell.length_a   1.000
_cell.length_b   1.000
_cell.length_c   1.000
_cell.angle_alpha   90.00
_cell.angle_beta   90.00
_cell.angle_gamma   90.00
#
_symmetry.space_group_name_H-M   'P 1'
#
loop_
_entity.id
_entity.type
_entity.pdbx_description
1 polymer ?
#
loop_
_entity_poly.entity_id
_entity_poly.type
_entity_poly.pdbx_seq_one_letter_code
_entity_poly.pdbx_strand_id
1 'polypeptide(L)'
;MIACLTIAPFAGAIERSLLPPDQISPLALTGPASNQIHATCEDAQLAGITVGMTVQASYALCPMLVVRPAHLATYQEVRRQIADIAQCAT
;
A
#
# COMPACT_ATOMS: atom_id res chain seq x y z
N MET A 1 -27.06 11.22 12.69
CA MET A 1 -26.27 11.31 11.44
C MET A 1 -25.14 10.30 11.57
N ILE A 2 -24.91 9.44 10.59
CA ILE A 2 -23.85 8.41 10.64
C ILE A 2 -22.78 8.80 9.62
N ALA A 3 -21.51 8.92 10.04
CA ALA A 3 -20.38 9.18 9.16
C ALA A 3 -19.60 7.88 8.90
N CYS A 4 -19.22 7.64 7.64
CA CYS A 4 -18.39 6.50 7.22
C CYS A 4 -17.06 7.02 6.67
N LEU A 5 -15.94 6.52 7.19
CA LEU A 5 -14.58 6.88 6.77
C LEU A 5 -13.97 5.71 6.01
N THR A 6 -13.60 5.95 4.75
CA THR A 6 -12.86 5.01 3.91
C THR A 6 -11.50 5.60 3.55
N ILE A 7 -10.44 4.79 3.70
CA ILE A 7 -9.08 5.20 3.36
C ILE A 7 -8.57 4.27 2.27
N ALA A 8 -8.46 4.78 1.05
CA ALA A 8 -7.99 4.04 -0.11
C ALA A 8 -6.89 4.84 -0.84
N PRO A 9 -5.74 4.22 -1.20
CA PRO A 9 -5.24 2.90 -0.79
C PRO A 9 -4.52 2.94 0.57
N PHE A 10 -5.11 2.37 1.63
CA PHE A 10 -4.60 2.44 3.01
C PHE A 10 -3.15 1.94 3.18
N ALA A 11 -2.87 0.68 2.80
CA ALA A 11 -1.54 0.09 2.96
C ALA A 11 -0.48 0.82 2.11
N GLY A 12 -0.86 1.23 0.90
CA GLY A 12 0.00 2.00 0.00
C GLY A 12 0.37 3.37 0.56
N ALA A 13 -0.59 4.07 1.18
CA ALA A 13 -0.37 5.36 1.81
C ALA A 13 0.58 5.26 3.02
N ILE A 14 0.43 4.22 3.85
CA ILE A 14 1.34 3.97 4.97
C ILE A 14 2.76 3.72 4.43
N GLU A 15 2.91 2.80 3.48
CA GLU A 15 4.23 2.46 2.96
C GLU A 15 4.88 3.63 2.23
N ARG A 16 4.10 4.47 1.56
CA ARG A 16 4.56 5.74 0.97
C ARG A 16 5.07 6.70 2.04
N SER A 17 4.36 6.85 3.16
CA SER A 17 4.77 7.75 4.24
C SER A 17 6.09 7.35 4.91
N LEU A 18 6.48 6.07 4.79
CA LEU A 18 7.74 5.55 5.26
C LEU A 18 8.90 5.75 4.27
N LEU A 19 8.60 6.13 3.03
CA LEU A 19 9.60 6.45 2.02
C LEU A 19 10.00 7.93 2.11
N PRO A 20 11.21 8.29 1.65
CA PRO A 20 11.59 9.68 1.48
C PRO A 20 10.57 10.44 0.62
N PRO A 21 10.25 11.71 0.92
CA PRO A 21 9.23 12.47 0.20
C PRO A 21 9.56 12.66 -1.29
N ASP A 22 10.83 12.57 -1.67
CA ASP A 22 11.30 12.74 -3.04
C ASP A 22 11.17 11.45 -3.88
N GLN A 23 10.75 10.34 -3.27
CA GLN A 23 10.62 9.05 -3.95
C GLN A 23 9.25 8.91 -4.62
N ILE A 24 9.20 9.26 -5.91
CA ILE A 24 7.99 9.24 -6.76
C ILE A 24 7.83 7.89 -7.49
N SER A 25 8.65 6.89 -7.17
CA SER A 25 8.62 5.59 -7.84
C SER A 25 7.27 4.86 -7.62
N PRO A 26 6.74 4.16 -8.64
CA PRO A 26 5.56 3.33 -8.49
C PRO A 26 5.74 2.32 -7.35
N LEU A 27 4.71 2.12 -6.52
CA LEU A 27 4.80 1.26 -5.34
C LEU A 27 3.83 0.08 -5.40
N ALA A 28 4.35 -1.13 -5.19
CA ALA A 28 3.55 -2.33 -5.03
C ALA A 28 3.97 -3.10 -3.77
N LEU A 29 3.02 -3.86 -3.23
CA LEU A 29 3.18 -4.61 -1.99
C LEU A 29 3.08 -6.10 -2.25
N THR A 30 3.98 -6.88 -1.67
CA THR A 30 3.94 -8.35 -1.71
C THR A 30 3.41 -8.92 -0.41
N GLY A 31 2.77 -10.08 -0.50
CA GLY A 31 2.36 -10.84 0.68
C GLY A 31 3.57 -11.45 1.41
N PRO A 32 3.43 -11.77 2.71
CA PRO A 32 4.47 -12.49 3.44
C PRO A 32 4.77 -13.83 2.75
N ALA A 33 6.05 -14.04 2.42
CA ALA A 33 6.55 -15.22 1.70
C ALA A 33 5.91 -15.47 0.31
N SER A 34 5.31 -14.45 -0.32
CA SER A 34 4.76 -14.56 -1.66
C SER A 34 5.59 -13.79 -2.69
N ASN A 35 5.85 -14.42 -3.83
CA ASN A 35 6.42 -13.77 -5.01
C ASN A 35 5.36 -13.07 -5.87
N GLN A 36 4.14 -12.88 -5.35
CA GLN A 36 3.05 -12.19 -6.04
C GLN A 36 2.73 -10.85 -5.38
N ILE A 37 2.29 -9.92 -6.22
CA ILE A 37 1.77 -8.63 -5.81
C ILE A 37 0.42 -8.86 -5.13
N HIS A 38 0.30 -8.42 -3.89
CA HIS A 38 -0.89 -8.54 -3.07
C HIS A 38 -1.71 -7.24 -3.03
N ALA A 39 -1.03 -6.10 -3.14
CA ALA A 39 -1.68 -4.80 -3.28
C ALA A 39 -0.84 -3.86 -4.16
N THR A 40 -1.51 -2.94 -4.84
CA THR A 40 -0.87 -1.97 -5.73
C THR A 40 -1.30 -0.56 -5.34
N CYS A 41 -0.36 0.39 -5.43
CA CYS A 41 -0.69 1.81 -5.36
C CYS A 41 -1.16 2.30 -6.73
N GLU A 42 -1.79 3.47 -6.76
CA GLU A 42 -2.37 4.06 -7.97
C GLU A 42 -1.35 4.22 -9.10
N ASP A 43 -0.13 4.67 -8.78
CA ASP A 43 0.98 4.77 -9.73
C ASP A 43 1.41 3.43 -10.32
N ALA A 44 1.48 2.38 -9.52
CA ALA A 44 1.76 1.02 -10.00
C ALA A 44 0.62 0.49 -10.89
N GLN A 45 -0.64 0.82 -10.58
CA GLN A 45 -1.79 0.47 -11.41
C GLN A 45 -1.75 1.19 -12.76
N LEU A 46 -1.38 2.48 -12.78
CA LEU A 46 -1.19 3.26 -14.00
C LEU A 46 -0.07 2.69 -14.88
N ALA A 47 0.95 2.06 -14.27
CA ALA A 47 2.00 1.32 -14.97
C ALA A 47 1.58 -0.09 -15.43
N GLY A 48 0.31 -0.48 -15.24
CA GLY A 48 -0.23 -1.78 -15.67
C GLY A 48 0.01 -2.93 -14.69
N ILE A 49 0.50 -2.66 -13.48
CA ILE A 49 0.73 -3.69 -12.46
C ILE A 49 -0.59 -4.01 -11.76
N THR A 50 -0.90 -5.30 -11.67
CA THR A 50 -2.14 -5.81 -11.09
C THR A 50 -1.87 -6.79 -9.94
N VAL A 51 -2.86 -6.93 -9.06
CA VAL A 51 -2.82 -7.91 -7.96
C VAL A 51 -2.80 -9.33 -8.55
N GLY A 52 -1.98 -10.21 -7.98
CA GLY A 52 -1.75 -11.58 -8.44
C GLY A 52 -0.60 -11.72 -9.45
N MET A 53 -0.10 -10.62 -10.03
CA MET A 53 1.11 -10.65 -10.86
C MET A 53 2.32 -11.10 -10.04
N THR A 54 3.27 -11.80 -10.67
CA THR A 54 4.55 -12.10 -10.04
C THR A 54 5.43 -10.86 -10.01
N VAL A 55 6.26 -10.73 -8.97
CA VAL A 55 7.22 -9.62 -8.83
C VAL A 55 8.09 -9.48 -10.08
N GLN A 56 8.53 -10.60 -10.65
CA GLN A 56 9.34 -10.61 -11.87
C GLN A 56 8.58 -10.05 -13.09
N ALA A 57 7.32 -10.42 -13.27
CA ALA A 57 6.49 -9.88 -14.35
C ALA A 57 6.23 -8.38 -14.14
N SER A 58 6.05 -7.94 -12.90
CA SER A 58 5.87 -6.52 -12.58
C SER A 58 7.09 -5.68 -12.95
N TYR A 59 8.31 -6.18 -12.70
CA TYR A 59 9.54 -5.50 -13.10
C TYR A 59 9.73 -5.44 -14.62
N ALA A 60 9.21 -6.42 -15.37
CA ALA A 60 9.23 -6.37 -16.83
C ALA A 60 8.35 -5.25 -17.40
N LEU A 61 7.24 -4.91 -16.73
CA LEU A 61 6.38 -3.77 -17.09
C LEU A 61 6.96 -2.44 -16.60
N CYS A 62 7.48 -2.42 -15.37
CA CYS A 62 7.99 -1.21 -14.74
C CYS A 62 9.32 -1.52 -14.02
N PRO A 63 10.48 -1.30 -14.67
CA PRO A 63 11.78 -1.56 -14.07
C PRO A 63 12.08 -0.70 -12.83
N MET A 64 11.42 0.46 -12.72
CA MET A 64 11.54 1.42 -11.63
C MET A 64 10.55 1.18 -10.48
N LEU A 65 9.80 0.09 -10.52
CA LEU A 65 8.86 -0.32 -9.48
C LEU A 65 9.58 -0.55 -8.15
N VAL A 66 9.06 0.03 -7.08
CA VAL A 66 9.46 -0.31 -5.73
C VAL A 66 8.50 -1.37 -5.21
N VAL A 67 9.06 -2.53 -4.85
CA VAL A 67 8.31 -3.65 -4.28
C VAL A 67 8.67 -3.80 -2.82
N ARG A 68 7.70 -3.66 -1.92
CA ARG A 68 7.92 -3.83 -0.47
C ARG A 68 7.07 -4.96 0.10
N PRO A 69 7.58 -5.71 1.09
CA PRO A 69 6.76 -6.67 1.80
C PRO A 69 5.67 -5.95 2.61
N ALA A 70 4.48 -6.52 2.66
CA ALA A 70 3.39 -5.98 3.47
C ALA A 70 3.66 -6.14 4.98
N HIS A 71 3.74 -5.04 5.71
CA HIS A 71 3.91 -5.03 7.17
C HIS A 71 2.55 -5.02 7.88
N LEU A 72 1.89 -6.19 7.95
CA LEU A 72 0.55 -6.32 8.52
C LEU A 72 0.43 -5.72 9.94
N ALA A 73 1.42 -5.98 10.81
CA ALA A 73 1.43 -5.46 12.18
C ALA A 73 1.41 -3.92 12.21
N THR A 74 2.17 -3.27 11.34
CA THR A 74 2.20 -1.81 11.21
C THR A 74 0.84 -1.28 10.74
N TYR A 75 0.21 -1.95 9.77
CA TYR A 75 -1.11 -1.53 9.28
C TYR A 75 -2.20 -1.65 10.34
N GLN A 76 -2.15 -2.71 11.15
CA GLN A 76 -3.09 -2.91 12.26
C GLN A 76 -2.91 -1.84 13.34
N GLU A 77 -1.67 -1.47 13.65
CA GLU A 77 -1.36 -0.40 14.60
C GLU A 77 -1.89 0.96 14.13
N VAL A 78 -1.60 1.35 12.89
CA VAL A 78 -2.10 2.62 12.32
C VAL A 78 -3.62 2.63 12.27
N ARG A 79 -4.25 1.49 11.91
CA ARG A 79 -5.71 1.37 11.93
C ARG A 79 -6.29 1.59 13.33
N ARG A 80 -5.64 1.06 14.38
CA ARG A 80 -6.05 1.29 15.77
C ARG A 80 -5.97 2.76 16.13
N GLN A 81 -4.87 3.44 15.81
CA GLN A 81 -4.70 4.87 16.07
C GLN A 81 -5.77 5.73 15.39
N ILE A 82 -6.12 5.42 14.13
CA ILE A 82 -7.19 6.13 13.41
C ILE A 82 -8.56 5.88 14.08
N ALA A 83 -8.82 4.64 14.54
CA ALA A 83 -10.04 4.32 15.24
C ALA A 83 -10.15 5.07 16.57
N ASP A 84 -9.06 5.19 17.33
CA ASP A 84 -9.01 5.93 18.60
C ASP A 84 -9.30 7.43 18.37
N ILE A 85 -8.70 8.04 17.34
CA ILE A 85 -8.98 9.44 16.95
C ILE A 85 -10.45 9.61 16.57
N ALA A 86 -11.00 8.69 15.79
CA ALA A 86 -12.40 8.74 15.37
C ALA A 86 -13.37 8.59 16.56
N GLN A 87 -13.00 7.85 17.60
CA GLN A 87 -13.78 7.70 18.84
C GLN A 87 -13.70 8.93 19.75
N CYS A 88 -12.57 9.65 19.79
CA CYS A 88 -12.45 10.89 20.56
C CYS A 88 -13.13 12.10 19.90
N ALA A 89 -13.45 12.01 18.60
CA ALA A 89 -14.11 13.08 17.85
C ALA A 89 -15.65 13.08 18.00
N THR A 90 -16.23 12.07 18.68
CA THR A 90 -17.65 11.97 19.04
C THR A 90 -17.89 12.35 20.49
#